data_AF-A0A8S3EP55-F1
#
_entry.id   AF-A0A8S3EP55-F1
#
_cell.length_a   1.000
_cell.length_b   1.000
_cell.length_c   1.000
_cell.angle_alpha   90.00
_cell.angle_beta   90.00
_cell.angle_gamma   90.00
#
_symmetry.space_group_name_H-M   'P 1'
#
loop_
_entity.id
_entity.type
_entity.pdbx_description
1 polymer ?
#
loop_
_entity_poly.entity_id
_entity_poly.type
_entity_poly.pdbx_seq_one_letter_code
_entity_poly.pdbx_strand_id
1 'polypeptide(L)'
;HYSTKKPYRYCPKKNILSSPPMGYKPICVQLLARHGSRTFINSHDYDGQTMQIWQLAKEKNMLTPLGEQLKEDIELFIHENARVGSGELTQVGKEEHFGLGNRLFNRLKPLFTSSNTVSVITSGVKRVVDSAREFINGLTVHECNIQVSNEKPSKSLLHFHKLCTNYVTFKKQNSHIKTKVNTIKNSEQTKTYARQVLRKIYKKEFIEQLINGKYQMNSDENVDPMETNRPTNELDIVVWLYAIFSVAPAQVHSYLAKMLAKYFNQEESMWFAYINDAEVAYFVLEYLSFLLSGIVNHSFLHL
;
A
#
# COMPACT_ATOMS: atom_id res chain seq x y z
N HIS A 1 11.52 -2.91 4.36
CA HIS A 1 11.03 -1.96 3.33
C HIS A 1 9.55 -2.24 3.07
N TYR A 2 8.73 -1.21 2.80
CA TYR A 2 7.25 -1.32 2.84
C TYR A 2 6.55 -0.94 1.51
N SER A 3 7.32 -0.69 0.43
CA SER A 3 6.74 -0.30 -0.87
C SER A 3 5.78 0.91 -0.72
N THR A 4 4.73 0.99 -1.53
CA THR A 4 3.65 1.99 -1.50
C THR A 4 2.80 1.99 -0.21
N LYS A 5 3.12 1.14 0.78
CA LYS A 5 2.46 1.06 2.09
C LYS A 5 3.26 1.76 3.19
N LYS A 6 4.42 2.34 2.86
CA LYS A 6 5.21 3.15 3.79
C LYS A 6 4.37 4.33 4.33
N PRO A 7 4.19 4.45 5.66
CA PRO A 7 3.51 5.59 6.26
C PRO A 7 4.19 6.91 5.92
N TYR A 8 3.41 7.98 5.83
CA TYR A 8 3.94 9.31 5.60
C TYR A 8 4.67 9.79 6.86
N ARG A 9 5.97 10.07 6.72
CA ARG A 9 6.78 10.65 7.80
C ARG A 9 7.10 12.09 7.49
N TYR A 10 6.57 13.00 8.27
CA TYR A 10 7.03 14.39 8.25
C TYR A 10 8.42 14.46 8.90
N CYS A 11 9.42 14.87 8.12
CA CYS A 11 10.77 15.12 8.61
C CYS A 11 11.00 16.64 8.66
N PRO A 12 11.01 17.27 9.85
CA PRO A 12 11.18 18.72 9.97
C PRO A 12 12.58 19.19 9.57
N LYS A 13 13.60 18.33 9.61
CA LYS A 13 14.99 18.68 9.25
C LYS A 13 15.29 18.42 7.78
N LYS A 14 14.99 19.42 6.93
CA LYS A 14 15.68 19.75 5.65
C LYS A 14 15.03 20.91 4.88
N ASN A 15 13.89 21.43 5.32
CA ASN A 15 13.13 22.44 4.57
C ASN A 15 13.15 23.80 5.27
N ILE A 16 14.18 24.61 5.00
CA ILE A 16 13.94 26.03 4.84
C ILE A 16 13.19 26.13 3.52
N LEU A 17 11.85 26.07 3.55
CA LEU A 17 11.07 26.36 2.36
C LEU A 17 11.42 27.81 1.96
N SER A 18 11.77 28.03 0.69
CA SER A 18 12.06 29.38 0.20
C SER A 18 10.84 30.26 0.39
N SER A 19 11.05 31.45 0.96
CA SER A 19 10.02 32.49 0.92
C SER A 19 9.67 32.83 -0.54
N PRO A 20 8.43 33.25 -0.82
CA PRO A 20 8.11 33.88 -2.09
C PRO A 20 9.11 35.01 -2.41
N PRO A 21 9.47 35.21 -3.69
CA PRO A 21 10.30 36.36 -4.08
C PRO A 21 9.70 37.68 -3.62
N MET A 22 10.54 38.69 -3.40
CA MET A 22 10.09 40.03 -3.00
C MET A 22 9.01 40.55 -3.98
N GLY A 23 7.90 41.04 -3.43
CA GLY A 23 6.75 41.52 -4.21
C GLY A 23 5.72 40.45 -4.59
N TYR A 24 6.02 39.16 -4.40
CA TYR A 24 5.10 38.05 -4.69
C TYR A 24 4.46 37.51 -3.42
N LYS A 25 3.17 37.18 -3.51
CA LYS A 25 2.43 36.47 -2.45
C LYS A 25 1.64 35.31 -3.07
N PRO A 26 1.45 34.20 -2.33
CA PRO A 26 0.56 33.15 -2.79
C PRO A 26 -0.86 33.71 -2.91
N ILE A 27 -1.55 33.36 -4.00
CA ILE A 27 -2.95 33.75 -4.25
C ILE A 27 -3.89 32.54 -4.32
N CYS A 28 -3.36 31.34 -4.54
CA CYS A 28 -4.11 30.09 -4.55
C CYS A 28 -3.20 28.92 -4.17
N VAL A 29 -3.81 27.79 -3.80
CA VAL A 29 -3.12 26.52 -3.62
C VAL A 29 -4.02 25.39 -4.07
N GLN A 30 -3.43 24.39 -4.73
CA GLN A 30 -4.09 23.13 -5.03
C GLN A 30 -3.28 22.00 -4.39
N LEU A 31 -3.98 20.99 -3.88
CA LEU A 31 -3.38 19.83 -3.24
C LEU A 31 -4.12 18.58 -3.69
N LEU A 32 -3.40 17.68 -4.34
CA LEU A 32 -3.83 16.31 -4.55
C LEU A 32 -3.14 15.42 -3.51
N ALA A 33 -3.92 14.70 -2.72
CA ALA A 33 -3.41 13.77 -1.72
C ALA A 33 -4.04 12.39 -1.91
N ARG A 34 -3.22 11.34 -1.81
CA ARG A 34 -3.71 9.98 -1.56
C ARG A 34 -4.33 9.94 -0.15
N HIS A 35 -5.23 8.98 0.08
CA HIS A 35 -5.65 8.64 1.44
C HIS A 35 -4.45 8.29 2.34
N GLY A 36 -4.62 8.44 3.65
CA GLY A 36 -3.61 8.08 4.64
C GLY A 36 -3.47 6.56 4.83
N SER A 37 -2.58 6.19 5.74
CA SER A 37 -2.36 4.80 6.19
C SER A 37 -3.67 4.10 6.56
N ARG A 38 -3.87 2.89 6.03
CA ARG A 38 -5.12 2.12 6.16
C ARG A 38 -4.85 0.68 6.59
N THR A 39 -5.86 0.03 7.16
CA THR A 39 -5.85 -1.43 7.37
C THR A 39 -5.73 -2.17 6.05
N PHE A 40 -5.35 -3.43 6.14
CA PHE A 40 -5.31 -4.32 5.00
C PHE A 40 -6.72 -4.58 4.46
N ILE A 41 -6.85 -4.68 3.13
CA ILE A 41 -8.12 -5.02 2.46
C ILE A 41 -8.03 -6.51 2.16
N ASN A 42 -9.09 -7.26 2.44
CA ASN A 42 -9.16 -8.71 2.18
C ASN A 42 -7.98 -9.46 2.82
N SER A 43 -7.70 -9.17 4.09
CA SER A 43 -6.60 -9.83 4.80
C SER A 43 -6.81 -11.35 4.91
N HIS A 44 -8.05 -11.81 4.82
CA HIS A 44 -8.42 -13.22 4.92
C HIS A 44 -7.68 -14.11 3.92
N ASP A 45 -7.46 -13.64 2.68
CA ASP A 45 -6.77 -14.44 1.67
C ASP A 45 -5.32 -14.68 2.09
N TYR A 46 -4.60 -13.63 2.46
CA TYR A 46 -3.18 -13.70 2.80
C TYR A 46 -2.91 -14.28 4.20
N ASP A 47 -3.67 -13.84 5.19
CA ASP A 47 -3.55 -14.30 6.57
C ASP A 47 -3.98 -15.77 6.67
N GLY A 48 -5.11 -16.12 6.04
CA GLY A 48 -5.64 -17.48 5.99
C GLY A 48 -4.68 -18.44 5.30
N GLN A 49 -4.13 -18.07 4.14
CA GLN A 49 -3.12 -18.88 3.44
C GLN A 49 -1.83 -19.06 4.26
N THR A 50 -1.35 -18.00 4.91
CA THR A 50 -0.17 -18.06 5.78
C THR A 50 -0.42 -19.01 6.95
N MET A 51 -1.61 -18.93 7.57
CA MET A 51 -2.01 -19.79 8.68
C MET A 51 -2.22 -21.26 8.27
N GLN A 52 -2.75 -21.54 7.08
CA GLN A 52 -2.89 -22.91 6.57
C GLN A 52 -1.53 -23.60 6.40
N ILE A 53 -0.55 -22.92 5.80
CA ILE A 53 0.81 -23.47 5.66
C ILE A 53 1.44 -23.69 7.04
N TRP A 54 1.29 -22.71 7.94
CA TRP A 54 1.81 -22.80 9.30
C TRP A 54 1.24 -24.01 10.04
N GLN A 55 -0.09 -24.21 9.97
CA GLN A 55 -0.79 -25.31 10.63
C GLN A 55 -0.31 -26.67 10.09
N LEU A 56 -0.17 -26.80 8.76
CA LEU A 56 0.34 -28.00 8.12
C LEU A 56 1.79 -28.31 8.55
N ALA A 57 2.64 -27.28 8.68
CA ALA A 57 3.99 -27.44 9.17
C ALA A 57 4.02 -27.86 10.65
N LYS A 58 3.12 -27.29 11.47
CA LYS A 58 2.97 -27.64 12.89
C LYS A 58 2.62 -29.11 13.08
N GLU A 59 1.61 -29.60 12.37
CA GLU A 59 1.15 -31.00 12.42
C GLU A 59 2.26 -32.01 12.06
N LYS A 60 3.21 -31.58 11.22
CA LYS A 60 4.34 -32.40 10.78
C LYS A 60 5.61 -32.20 11.61
N ASN A 61 5.54 -31.39 12.66
CA ASN A 61 6.71 -31.00 13.46
C ASN A 61 7.83 -30.39 12.61
N MET A 62 7.45 -29.57 11.63
CA MET A 62 8.33 -28.96 10.62
C MET A 62 8.54 -27.46 10.79
N LEU A 63 8.10 -26.88 11.90
CA LEU A 63 8.43 -25.50 12.27
C LEU A 63 9.86 -25.39 12.83
N THR A 64 10.48 -24.24 12.64
CA THR A 64 11.67 -23.81 13.39
C THR A 64 11.24 -23.19 14.73
N PRO A 65 12.16 -22.93 15.67
CA PRO A 65 11.83 -22.19 16.90
C PRO A 65 11.22 -20.80 16.65
N LEU A 66 11.64 -20.11 15.58
CA LEU A 66 11.02 -18.84 15.19
C LEU A 66 9.66 -19.06 14.51
N GLY A 67 9.50 -20.11 13.72
CA GLY A 67 8.24 -20.46 13.07
C GLY A 67 7.12 -20.78 14.06
N GLU A 68 7.45 -21.31 15.25
CA GLU A 68 6.48 -21.52 16.33
C GLU A 68 5.79 -20.21 16.79
N GLN A 69 6.46 -19.06 16.65
CA GLN A 69 5.92 -17.76 17.04
C GLN A 69 4.99 -17.15 15.98
N LEU A 70 5.00 -17.67 14.74
CA LEU A 70 4.31 -17.04 13.62
C LEU A 70 2.80 -16.94 13.83
N LYS A 71 2.17 -17.99 14.38
CA LYS A 71 0.72 -17.97 14.62
C LYS A 71 0.30 -16.79 15.49
N GLU A 72 0.95 -16.62 16.64
CA GLU A 72 0.59 -15.56 17.61
C GLU A 72 0.80 -14.17 17.00
N ASP A 73 1.87 -13.97 16.23
CA ASP A 73 2.14 -12.71 15.55
C ASP A 73 1.08 -12.38 14.48
N ILE A 74 0.65 -13.38 13.70
CA ILE A 74 -0.37 -13.21 12.66
C ILE A 74 -1.75 -12.99 13.30
N GLU A 75 -2.10 -13.73 14.34
CA GLU A 75 -3.35 -13.54 15.09
C GLU A 75 -3.43 -12.14 15.71
N LEU A 76 -2.33 -11.64 16.27
CA LEU A 76 -2.26 -10.27 16.80
C LEU A 76 -2.43 -9.22 15.69
N PHE A 77 -1.80 -9.43 14.52
CA PHE A 77 -2.00 -8.55 13.37
C PHE A 77 -3.46 -8.53 12.89
N ILE A 78 -4.10 -9.70 12.79
CA ILE A 78 -5.52 -9.84 12.42
C ILE A 78 -6.38 -9.09 13.44
N HIS A 79 -6.15 -9.33 14.73
CA HIS A 79 -6.91 -8.71 15.81
C HIS A 79 -6.87 -7.18 15.73
N GLU A 80 -5.67 -6.58 15.60
CA GLU A 80 -5.56 -5.12 15.50
C GLU A 80 -6.18 -4.55 14.23
N ASN A 81 -6.09 -5.26 13.10
CA ASN A 81 -6.77 -4.82 11.88
C ASN A 81 -8.29 -4.87 12.02
N ALA A 82 -8.83 -5.91 12.66
CA ALA A 82 -10.27 -6.09 12.88
C ALA A 82 -10.87 -4.96 13.73
N ARG A 83 -10.12 -4.44 14.72
CA ARG A 83 -10.57 -3.32 15.56
C ARG A 83 -10.84 -2.03 14.79
N VAL A 84 -10.18 -1.84 13.65
CA VAL A 84 -10.36 -0.65 12.79
C VAL A 84 -11.32 -0.93 11.63
N GLY A 85 -11.36 -2.17 11.12
CA GLY A 85 -12.19 -2.60 10.00
C GLY A 85 -11.41 -2.70 8.68
N SER A 86 -11.80 -3.63 7.81
CA SER A 86 -11.09 -3.94 6.56
C SER A 86 -11.02 -2.74 5.60
N GLY A 87 -9.82 -2.36 5.18
CA GLY A 87 -9.57 -1.24 4.27
C GLY A 87 -9.83 0.17 4.78
N GLU A 88 -10.16 0.33 6.06
CA GLU A 88 -10.48 1.59 6.70
C GLU A 88 -9.24 2.40 7.12
N LEU A 89 -9.44 3.71 7.30
CA LEU A 89 -8.38 4.64 7.69
C LEU A 89 -7.93 4.38 9.14
N THR A 90 -6.63 4.19 9.34
CA THR A 90 -6.03 3.96 10.66
C THR A 90 -5.82 5.26 11.42
N GLN A 91 -5.55 5.15 12.73
CA GLN A 91 -5.14 6.31 13.52
C GLN A 91 -3.90 7.01 12.96
N VAL A 92 -2.90 6.25 12.47
CA VAL A 92 -1.74 6.80 11.77
C VAL A 92 -2.19 7.60 10.55
N GLY A 93 -3.10 7.06 9.75
CA GLY A 93 -3.65 7.74 8.56
C GLY A 93 -4.39 9.03 8.89
N LYS A 94 -5.10 9.08 10.03
CA LYS A 94 -5.75 10.30 10.52
C LYS A 94 -4.72 11.37 10.88
N GLU A 95 -3.67 11.00 11.62
CA GLU A 95 -2.59 11.91 12.03
C GLU A 95 -1.79 12.45 10.84
N GLU A 96 -1.55 11.62 9.82
CA GLU A 96 -0.90 12.03 8.57
C GLU A 96 -1.65 13.19 7.91
N HIS A 97 -2.97 13.07 7.79
CA HIS A 97 -3.83 14.07 7.14
C HIS A 97 -4.08 15.29 8.04
N PHE A 98 -4.34 15.09 9.33
CA PHE A 98 -4.44 16.18 10.30
C PHE A 98 -3.17 17.03 10.29
N GLY A 99 -2.00 16.39 10.38
CA GLY A 99 -0.72 17.07 10.30
C GLY A 99 -0.50 17.77 8.96
N LEU A 100 -0.95 17.17 7.84
CA LEU A 100 -0.86 17.79 6.52
C LEU A 100 -1.68 19.08 6.44
N GLY A 101 -2.93 19.07 6.94
CA GLY A 101 -3.78 20.25 7.01
C GLY A 101 -3.16 21.35 7.86
N ASN A 102 -2.71 21.01 9.06
CA ASN A 102 -2.11 21.98 9.99
C ASN A 102 -0.84 22.61 9.40
N ARG A 103 0.04 21.82 8.78
CA ARG A 103 1.24 22.35 8.11
C ARG A 103 0.89 23.24 6.92
N LEU A 104 -0.17 22.93 6.16
CA LEU A 104 -0.59 23.78 5.05
C LEU A 104 -1.10 25.13 5.54
N PHE A 105 -1.95 25.14 6.58
CA PHE A 105 -2.44 26.36 7.20
C PHE A 105 -1.30 27.25 7.66
N ASN A 106 -0.38 26.71 8.46
CA ASN A 106 0.75 27.48 8.98
C ASN A 106 1.66 28.05 7.88
N ARG A 107 1.81 27.31 6.77
CA ARG A 107 2.63 27.75 5.64
C ARG A 107 1.97 28.85 4.80
N LEU A 108 0.66 28.78 4.61
CA LEU A 108 -0.08 29.66 3.68
C LEU A 108 -1.20 30.42 4.38
N LYS A 109 -1.00 30.78 5.65
CA LYS A 109 -1.99 31.44 6.51
C LYS A 109 -2.73 32.61 5.82
N PRO A 110 -2.08 33.51 5.05
CA PRO A 110 -2.78 34.60 4.37
C PRO A 110 -3.84 34.17 3.35
N LEU A 111 -3.81 32.92 2.87
CA LEU A 111 -4.85 32.38 1.97
C LEU A 111 -6.11 31.94 2.72
N PHE A 112 -6.01 31.62 4.00
CA PHE A 112 -7.10 31.02 4.78
C PHE A 112 -7.82 32.10 5.60
N THR A 113 -8.60 32.92 4.90
CA THR A 113 -9.43 33.98 5.48
C THR A 113 -10.92 33.65 5.33
N SER A 114 -11.78 34.33 6.06
CA SER A 114 -13.23 34.11 6.01
C SER A 114 -13.88 34.43 4.66
N SER A 115 -13.21 35.19 3.79
CA SER A 115 -13.68 35.50 2.44
C SER A 115 -13.30 34.45 1.39
N ASN A 116 -12.44 33.49 1.75
CA ASN A 116 -11.93 32.48 0.83
C ASN A 116 -12.55 31.12 1.15
N THR A 117 -12.95 30.39 0.11
CA THR A 117 -13.51 29.04 0.24
C THR A 117 -12.47 27.99 -0.10
N VAL A 118 -12.34 26.98 0.75
CA VAL A 118 -11.58 25.75 0.49
C VAL A 118 -12.53 24.73 -0.13
N SER A 119 -12.35 24.44 -1.42
CA SER A 119 -13.11 23.40 -2.12
C SER A 119 -12.45 22.03 -1.93
N VAL A 120 -13.24 21.02 -1.55
CA VAL A 120 -12.78 19.65 -1.27
C VAL A 120 -13.52 18.68 -2.17
N ILE A 121 -12.78 17.98 -3.04
CA ILE A 121 -13.31 16.94 -3.91
C ILE A 121 -12.68 15.60 -3.51
N THR A 122 -13.51 14.55 -3.39
CA THR A 122 -13.04 13.18 -3.10
C THR A 122 -13.52 12.18 -4.15
N SER A 123 -12.97 10.97 -4.16
CA SER A 123 -13.45 9.90 -5.06
C SER A 123 -14.71 9.19 -4.54
N GLY A 124 -15.18 9.54 -3.33
CA GLY A 124 -16.31 8.93 -2.64
C GLY A 124 -15.98 7.62 -1.91
N VAL A 125 -14.75 7.13 -2.00
CA VAL A 125 -14.31 5.96 -1.23
C VAL A 125 -14.16 6.37 0.24
N LYS A 126 -14.74 5.60 1.18
CA LYS A 126 -14.81 5.93 2.61
C LYS A 126 -13.47 6.42 3.21
N ARG A 127 -12.39 5.62 3.11
CA ARG A 127 -11.06 6.04 3.59
C ARG A 127 -10.53 7.35 3.00
N VAL A 128 -10.92 7.72 1.77
CA VAL A 128 -10.54 8.99 1.13
C VAL A 128 -11.36 10.13 1.72
N VAL A 129 -12.66 9.92 1.92
CA VAL A 129 -13.55 10.88 2.60
C VAL A 129 -13.09 11.13 4.02
N ASP A 130 -12.75 10.08 4.77
CA ASP A 130 -12.24 10.20 6.14
C ASP A 130 -10.88 10.92 6.17
N SER A 131 -9.99 10.64 5.21
CA SER A 131 -8.72 11.37 5.07
C SER A 131 -8.92 12.87 4.80
N ALA A 132 -9.88 13.20 3.93
CA ALA A 132 -10.23 14.60 3.65
C ALA A 132 -10.80 15.29 4.89
N ARG A 133 -11.65 14.59 5.67
CA ARG A 133 -12.16 15.11 6.94
C ARG A 133 -11.03 15.45 7.91
N GLU A 134 -10.08 14.53 8.11
CA GLU A 134 -8.96 14.78 9.03
C GLU A 134 -8.03 15.88 8.53
N PHE A 135 -7.84 16.00 7.21
CA PHE A 135 -7.11 17.12 6.64
C PHE A 135 -7.80 18.46 6.95
N ILE A 136 -9.12 18.54 6.80
CA ILE A 136 -9.88 19.75 7.15
C ILE A 136 -9.83 20.02 8.65
N ASN A 137 -9.99 19.01 9.51
CA ASN A 137 -9.81 19.16 10.96
C ASN A 137 -8.45 19.78 11.30
N GLY A 138 -7.38 19.32 10.64
CA GLY A 138 -6.04 19.88 10.82
C GLY A 138 -5.89 21.29 10.25
N LEU A 139 -6.55 21.59 9.14
CA LEU A 139 -6.51 22.91 8.49
C LEU A 139 -7.23 23.98 9.33
N THR A 140 -8.33 23.63 9.97
CA THR A 140 -9.21 24.57 10.70
C THR A 140 -8.94 24.61 12.21
N VAL A 141 -8.04 23.78 12.73
CA VAL A 141 -7.75 23.69 14.18
C VAL A 141 -7.36 25.03 14.82
N HIS A 142 -6.80 25.96 14.03
CA HIS A 142 -6.33 27.26 14.50
C HIS A 142 -7.24 28.44 14.12
N GLU A 143 -8.25 28.24 13.25
CA GLU A 143 -9.13 29.31 12.77
C GLU A 143 -10.51 28.73 12.41
N CYS A 144 -11.53 29.12 13.17
CA CYS A 144 -12.88 28.57 13.01
C CYS A 144 -13.66 29.18 11.82
N ASN A 145 -13.16 30.26 11.20
CA ASN A 145 -13.89 30.99 10.16
C ASN A 145 -13.54 30.59 8.72
N ILE A 146 -12.73 29.55 8.52
CA ILE A 146 -12.39 29.05 7.17
C ILE A 146 -13.65 28.43 6.55
N GLN A 147 -14.10 28.97 5.42
CA GLN A 147 -15.21 28.39 4.68
C GLN A 147 -14.76 27.13 3.93
N VAL A 148 -15.46 26.02 4.12
CA VAL A 148 -15.16 24.74 3.44
C VAL A 148 -16.37 24.33 2.60
N SER A 149 -16.15 24.17 1.29
CA SER A 149 -17.12 23.59 0.36
C SER A 149 -16.76 22.14 0.08
N ASN A 150 -17.60 21.20 0.52
CA ASN A 150 -17.45 19.79 0.16
C ASN A 150 -18.19 19.55 -1.15
N GLU A 151 -17.43 19.41 -2.22
CA GLU A 151 -17.98 19.15 -3.55
C GLU A 151 -18.50 17.72 -3.67
N LYS A 152 -19.34 17.49 -4.68
CA LYS A 152 -19.79 16.14 -5.01
C LYS A 152 -18.59 15.24 -5.35
N PRO A 153 -18.53 14.01 -4.81
CA PRO A 153 -17.47 13.09 -5.15
C PRO A 153 -17.36 12.85 -6.66
N SER A 154 -16.14 12.86 -7.19
CA SER A 154 -15.87 12.73 -8.63
C SER A 154 -14.92 11.56 -8.92
N LYS A 155 -15.50 10.43 -9.33
CA LYS A 155 -14.72 9.27 -9.81
C LYS A 155 -14.08 9.54 -11.17
N SER A 156 -14.68 10.36 -12.02
CA SER A 156 -14.08 10.74 -13.31
C SER A 156 -12.81 11.56 -13.12
N LEU A 157 -12.79 12.48 -12.15
CA LEU A 157 -11.61 13.27 -11.84
C LEU A 157 -10.54 12.49 -11.07
N LEU A 158 -10.93 11.61 -10.14
CA LEU A 158 -9.98 11.00 -9.19
C LEU A 158 -9.70 9.51 -9.42
N HIS A 159 -10.50 8.85 -10.27
CA HIS A 159 -10.29 7.48 -10.75
C HIS A 159 -10.33 7.40 -12.28
N PHE A 160 -9.89 8.45 -13.00
CA PHE A 160 -9.85 8.46 -14.47
C PHE A 160 -9.14 7.22 -15.06
N HIS A 161 -8.10 6.71 -14.39
CA HIS A 161 -7.38 5.49 -14.80
C HIS A 161 -8.27 4.24 -14.86
N LYS A 162 -9.43 4.22 -14.19
CA LYS A 162 -10.40 3.12 -14.31
C LYS A 162 -11.39 3.31 -15.45
N LEU A 163 -11.57 4.55 -15.90
CA LEU A 163 -12.55 4.92 -16.93
C LEU A 163 -11.92 5.06 -18.31
N CYS A 164 -10.61 5.29 -18.38
CA CYS A 164 -9.88 5.37 -19.64
C CYS A 164 -9.70 3.97 -20.24
N THR A 165 -10.53 3.62 -21.24
CA THR A 165 -10.50 2.32 -21.92
C THR A 165 -9.10 2.00 -22.47
N ASN A 166 -8.43 2.97 -23.10
CA ASN A 166 -7.07 2.77 -23.63
C ASN A 166 -6.08 2.37 -22.54
N TYR A 167 -6.11 3.04 -21.39
CA TYR A 167 -5.25 2.69 -20.25
C TYR A 167 -5.61 1.33 -19.66
N VAL A 168 -6.91 1.03 -19.50
CA VAL A 168 -7.37 -0.27 -18.97
C VAL A 168 -6.95 -1.41 -19.90
N THR A 169 -7.11 -1.25 -21.21
CA THR A 169 -6.68 -2.19 -22.23
C THR A 169 -5.16 -2.36 -22.22
N PHE A 170 -4.40 -1.26 -22.22
CA PHE A 170 -2.94 -1.28 -22.11
C PHE A 170 -2.49 -2.05 -20.87
N LYS A 171 -3.07 -1.76 -19.70
CA LYS A 171 -2.74 -2.43 -18.44
C LYS A 171 -3.01 -3.95 -18.51
N LYS A 172 -4.14 -4.35 -19.10
CA LYS A 172 -4.55 -5.76 -19.19
C LYS A 172 -3.75 -6.54 -20.24
N GLN A 173 -3.38 -5.92 -21.35
CA GLN A 173 -2.87 -6.64 -22.54
C GLN A 173 -1.37 -6.47 -22.76
N ASN A 174 -0.68 -5.55 -22.06
CA ASN A 174 0.76 -5.34 -22.27
C ASN A 174 1.57 -6.58 -21.79
N SER A 175 1.88 -7.46 -22.75
CA SER A 175 2.64 -8.69 -22.54
C SER A 175 4.10 -8.42 -22.20
N HIS A 176 4.67 -7.30 -22.65
CA HIS A 176 6.04 -6.92 -22.36
C HIS A 176 6.25 -6.65 -20.86
N ILE A 177 5.37 -5.85 -20.25
CA ILE A 177 5.39 -5.59 -18.80
C ILE A 177 5.18 -6.89 -18.03
N LYS A 178 4.20 -7.71 -18.44
CA LYS A 178 3.95 -9.02 -17.81
C LYS A 178 5.20 -9.91 -17.87
N THR A 179 5.87 -9.97 -19.02
CA THR A 179 7.11 -10.73 -19.19
C THR A 179 8.21 -10.21 -18.27
N LYS A 180 8.46 -8.90 -18.23
CA LYS A 180 9.47 -8.31 -17.32
C LYS A 180 9.18 -8.62 -15.85
N VAL A 181 7.94 -8.42 -15.41
CA VAL A 181 7.52 -8.72 -14.05
C VAL A 181 7.69 -10.21 -13.76
N ASN A 182 7.32 -11.09 -14.69
CA ASN A 182 7.51 -12.53 -14.56
C ASN A 182 9.00 -12.92 -14.51
N THR A 183 9.87 -12.28 -15.28
CA THR A 183 11.32 -12.50 -15.21
C THR A 183 11.86 -12.17 -13.82
N ILE A 184 11.42 -11.06 -13.22
CA ILE A 184 11.82 -10.68 -11.85
C ILE A 184 11.31 -11.72 -10.85
N LYS A 185 10.02 -12.07 -10.91
CA LYS A 185 9.40 -13.05 -10.02
C LYS A 185 10.07 -14.43 -10.09
N ASN A 186 10.51 -14.84 -11.27
CA ASN A 186 11.14 -16.16 -11.50
C ASN A 186 12.68 -16.14 -11.41
N SER A 187 13.29 -14.99 -11.12
CA SER A 187 14.75 -14.86 -11.05
C SER A 187 15.34 -15.71 -9.92
N GLU A 188 16.61 -16.11 -10.08
CA GLU A 188 17.33 -16.89 -9.07
C GLU A 188 17.46 -16.14 -7.74
N GLN A 189 17.60 -14.81 -7.81
CA GLN A 189 17.61 -13.95 -6.62
C GLN A 189 16.28 -14.02 -5.87
N THR A 190 15.14 -13.98 -6.58
CA THR A 190 13.82 -14.12 -5.96
C THR A 190 13.66 -15.47 -5.28
N LYS A 191 14.03 -16.57 -5.95
CA LYS A 191 13.97 -17.91 -5.36
C LYS A 191 14.88 -18.02 -4.13
N THR A 192 16.08 -17.48 -4.21
CA THR A 192 17.06 -17.49 -3.12
C THR A 192 16.52 -16.77 -1.89
N TYR A 193 16.05 -15.52 -2.03
CA TYR A 193 15.51 -14.76 -0.91
C TYR A 193 14.20 -15.33 -0.38
N ALA A 194 13.33 -15.87 -1.25
CA ALA A 194 12.12 -16.55 -0.81
C ALA A 194 12.45 -17.76 0.07
N ARG A 195 13.40 -18.61 -0.37
CA ARG A 195 13.89 -19.74 0.43
C ARG A 195 14.53 -19.30 1.73
N GLN A 196 15.32 -18.23 1.74
CA GLN A 196 15.95 -17.72 2.96
C GLN A 196 14.90 -17.28 4.00
N VAL A 197 13.87 -16.54 3.58
CA VAL A 197 12.75 -16.17 4.47
C VAL A 197 12.01 -17.41 4.97
N LEU A 198 11.65 -18.34 4.08
CA LEU A 198 10.94 -19.56 4.47
C LEU A 198 11.75 -20.42 5.44
N ARG A 199 13.07 -20.54 5.26
CA ARG A 199 13.95 -21.32 6.17
C ARG A 199 14.05 -20.75 7.57
N LYS A 200 13.65 -19.50 7.79
CA LYS A 200 13.51 -18.94 9.15
C LYS A 200 12.29 -19.50 9.86
N ILE A 201 11.27 -19.95 9.14
CA ILE A 201 9.96 -20.36 9.67
C ILE A 201 9.79 -21.88 9.61
N TYR A 202 10.24 -22.50 8.52
CA TYR A 202 10.04 -23.90 8.20
C TYR A 202 11.36 -24.65 8.02
N LYS A 203 11.38 -25.95 8.36
CA LYS A 203 12.50 -26.84 8.06
C LYS A 203 12.67 -27.00 6.55
N LYS A 204 13.91 -27.22 6.10
CA LYS A 204 14.26 -27.33 4.67
C LYS A 204 13.41 -28.40 3.98
N GLU A 205 13.23 -29.55 4.62
CA GLU A 205 12.51 -30.70 4.10
C GLU A 205 11.04 -30.36 3.83
N PHE A 206 10.42 -29.51 4.66
CA PHE A 206 9.05 -29.09 4.47
C PHE A 206 8.91 -28.14 3.28
N ILE A 207 9.84 -27.20 3.13
CA ILE A 207 9.86 -26.25 2.01
C ILE A 207 9.93 -27.04 0.68
N GLU A 208 10.88 -27.97 0.55
CA GLU A 208 11.00 -28.81 -0.66
C GLU A 208 9.74 -29.64 -0.93
N GLN A 209 9.13 -30.19 0.12
CA GLN A 209 7.89 -30.96 -0.03
C GLN A 209 6.70 -30.09 -0.46
N LEU A 210 6.62 -28.87 0.06
CA LEU A 210 5.57 -27.91 -0.26
C LEU A 210 5.66 -27.44 -1.72
N ILE A 211 6.85 -27.04 -2.18
CA ILE A 211 7.09 -26.59 -3.56
C ILE A 211 6.84 -27.70 -4.58
N ASN A 212 7.23 -28.94 -4.25
CA ASN A 212 6.99 -30.09 -5.12
C ASN A 212 5.53 -30.59 -5.11
N GLY A 213 4.61 -29.84 -4.50
CA GLY A 213 3.19 -30.15 -4.52
C GLY A 213 2.81 -31.41 -3.74
N LYS A 214 3.61 -31.82 -2.74
CA LYS A 214 3.31 -32.99 -1.89
C LYS A 214 2.04 -32.79 -1.06
N TYR A 215 1.69 -31.54 -0.78
CA TYR A 215 0.55 -31.18 0.05
C TYR A 215 -0.57 -30.54 -0.77
N GLN A 216 -1.79 -30.98 -0.50
CA GLN A 216 -3.01 -30.34 -0.95
C GLN A 216 -3.44 -29.34 0.13
N MET A 217 -3.69 -28.10 -0.26
CA MET A 217 -4.31 -27.10 0.61
C MET A 217 -5.82 -27.17 0.41
N ASN A 218 -6.58 -26.98 1.48
CA ASN A 218 -8.03 -26.91 1.37
C ASN A 218 -8.38 -25.64 0.58
N SER A 219 -9.08 -25.80 -0.55
CA SER A 219 -9.67 -24.65 -1.23
C SER A 219 -10.80 -24.11 -0.35
N ASP A 220 -10.75 -22.82 -0.03
CA ASP A 220 -11.88 -22.13 0.57
C ASP A 220 -13.03 -22.14 -0.46
N GLU A 221 -14.22 -22.62 -0.06
CA GLU A 221 -15.40 -22.74 -0.92
C GLU A 221 -15.89 -21.38 -1.45
N ASN A 222 -15.40 -20.26 -0.88
CA ASN A 222 -15.80 -18.91 -1.23
C ASN A 222 -14.84 -18.19 -2.22
N VAL A 223 -13.83 -18.87 -2.77
CA VAL A 223 -12.82 -18.29 -3.67
C VAL A 223 -13.03 -18.77 -5.11
N ASP A 224 -12.83 -17.87 -6.08
CA ASP A 224 -12.97 -18.14 -7.53
C ASP A 224 -12.14 -19.37 -7.95
N PRO A 225 -12.74 -20.40 -8.58
CA PRO A 225 -12.04 -21.60 -9.05
C PRO A 225 -10.87 -21.35 -10.02
N MET A 226 -10.80 -20.18 -10.67
CA MET A 226 -9.65 -19.79 -11.51
C MET A 226 -8.46 -19.20 -10.73
N GLU A 227 -8.64 -18.83 -9.46
CA GLU A 227 -7.58 -18.46 -8.51
C GLU A 227 -7.32 -19.64 -7.57
N THR A 228 -6.68 -20.69 -8.09
CA THR A 228 -6.19 -21.76 -7.22
C THR A 228 -5.17 -21.18 -6.24
N ASN A 229 -5.59 -20.89 -5.01
CA ASN A 229 -4.80 -20.36 -3.89
C ASN A 229 -3.70 -21.34 -3.39
N ARG A 230 -3.29 -22.29 -4.24
CA ARG A 230 -2.22 -23.24 -3.97
C ARG A 230 -0.88 -22.57 -4.28
N PRO A 231 0.06 -22.52 -3.31
CA PRO A 231 1.39 -22.03 -3.63
C PRO A 231 2.03 -22.97 -4.65
N THR A 232 2.44 -22.43 -5.78
CA THR A 232 3.10 -23.17 -6.87
C THR A 232 4.62 -23.09 -6.77
N ASN A 233 5.12 -22.14 -5.99
CA ASN A 233 6.53 -21.88 -5.79
C ASN A 233 6.77 -21.15 -4.44
N GLU A 234 8.04 -20.90 -4.09
CA GLU A 234 8.45 -20.25 -2.84
C GLU A 234 7.99 -18.80 -2.74
N LEU A 235 7.94 -18.09 -3.87
CA LEU A 235 7.55 -16.70 -3.91
C LEU A 235 6.09 -16.55 -3.48
N ASP A 236 5.19 -17.41 -3.95
CA ASP A 236 3.75 -17.35 -3.63
C ASP A 236 3.52 -17.30 -2.11
N ILE A 237 4.27 -18.10 -1.35
CA ILE A 237 4.17 -18.16 0.11
C ILE A 237 4.72 -16.88 0.75
N VAL A 238 5.88 -16.43 0.29
CA VAL A 238 6.57 -15.29 0.90
C VAL A 238 5.87 -13.97 0.59
N VAL A 239 5.21 -13.84 -0.57
CA VAL A 239 4.46 -12.61 -0.88
C VAL A 239 3.26 -12.42 0.04
N TRP A 240 2.65 -13.50 0.53
CA TRP A 240 1.56 -13.41 1.51
C TRP A 240 2.06 -12.85 2.85
N LEU A 241 3.13 -13.44 3.38
CA LEU A 241 3.77 -12.94 4.60
C LEU A 241 4.32 -11.51 4.43
N TYR A 242 4.91 -11.20 3.26
CA TYR A 242 5.41 -9.87 2.98
C TYR A 242 4.26 -8.85 2.86
N ALA A 243 3.09 -9.24 2.33
CA ALA A 243 1.94 -8.35 2.25
C ALA A 243 1.51 -7.90 3.66
N ILE A 244 1.43 -8.84 4.60
CA ILE A 244 1.16 -8.61 6.03
C ILE A 244 2.22 -7.67 6.63
N PHE A 245 3.49 -8.02 6.48
CA PHE A 245 4.62 -7.20 6.95
C PHE A 245 4.62 -5.79 6.37
N SER A 246 4.30 -5.63 5.09
CA SER A 246 4.35 -4.34 4.40
C SER A 246 3.30 -3.35 4.88
N VAL A 247 2.16 -3.85 5.40
CA VAL A 247 1.04 -3.05 5.88
C VAL A 247 1.12 -2.79 7.37
N ALA A 248 1.80 -3.64 8.14
CA ALA A 248 1.97 -3.50 9.58
C ALA A 248 2.34 -2.09 10.09
N PRO A 249 3.18 -1.28 9.40
CA PRO A 249 3.48 0.08 9.83
C PRO A 249 2.30 1.06 9.78
N ALA A 250 1.26 0.76 9.00
CA ALA A 250 0.04 1.56 8.96
C ALA A 250 -0.74 1.47 10.28
N GLN A 251 -0.45 0.48 11.12
CA GLN A 251 -1.14 0.23 12.39
C GLN A 251 -0.28 0.59 13.60
N VAL A 252 -0.97 1.03 14.66
CA VAL A 252 -0.51 1.17 16.05
C VAL A 252 0.99 1.50 16.20
N HIS A 253 1.36 2.74 15.85
CA HIS A 253 2.67 3.35 16.10
C HIS A 253 3.89 2.39 16.00
N SER A 254 3.98 1.65 14.88
CA SER A 254 5.12 0.80 14.50
C SER A 254 5.38 -0.50 15.29
N TYR A 255 4.56 -0.86 16.29
CA TYR A 255 4.85 -2.07 17.08
C TYR A 255 4.71 -3.35 16.25
N LEU A 256 3.63 -3.49 15.47
CA LEU A 256 3.41 -4.65 14.59
C LEU A 256 4.54 -4.78 13.55
N ALA A 257 5.02 -3.64 13.03
CA ALA A 257 6.12 -3.62 12.10
C ALA A 257 7.43 -4.13 12.72
N LYS A 258 7.70 -3.80 14.00
CA LYS A 258 8.87 -4.32 14.73
C LYS A 258 8.74 -5.80 15.02
N MET A 259 7.55 -6.25 15.43
CA MET A 259 7.24 -7.66 15.67
C MET A 259 7.48 -8.51 14.43
N LEU A 260 6.93 -8.10 13.27
CA LEU A 260 7.05 -8.84 12.02
C LEU A 260 8.41 -8.67 11.33
N ALA A 261 9.24 -7.71 11.75
CA ALA A 261 10.58 -7.50 11.19
C ALA A 261 11.50 -8.70 11.41
N LYS A 262 11.26 -9.56 12.42
CA LYS A 262 12.07 -10.76 12.66
C LYS A 262 12.02 -11.79 11.49
N TYR A 263 11.03 -11.71 10.61
CA TYR A 263 10.90 -12.59 9.45
C TYR A 263 11.72 -12.13 8.23
N PHE A 264 12.10 -10.86 8.17
CA PHE A 264 12.79 -10.27 7.01
C PHE A 264 14.03 -9.50 7.42
N ASN A 265 15.16 -9.77 6.78
CA ASN A 265 16.30 -8.86 6.83
C ASN A 265 16.09 -7.67 5.87
N GLN A 266 17.04 -6.74 5.88
CA GLN A 266 16.94 -5.52 5.07
C GLN A 266 16.91 -5.82 3.57
N GLU A 267 17.81 -6.67 3.07
CA GLU A 267 17.91 -7.02 1.65
C GLU A 267 16.68 -7.76 1.15
N GLU A 268 16.21 -8.76 1.89
CA GLU A 268 15.01 -9.53 1.57
C GLU A 268 13.79 -8.61 1.49
N SER A 269 13.56 -7.79 2.54
CA SER A 269 12.40 -6.88 2.53
C SER A 269 12.50 -5.83 1.42
N MET A 270 13.71 -5.39 1.06
CA MET A 270 13.95 -4.50 -0.07
C MET A 270 13.61 -5.18 -1.40
N TRP A 271 13.99 -6.44 -1.57
CA TRP A 271 13.71 -7.21 -2.77
C TRP A 271 12.21 -7.47 -2.95
N PHE A 272 11.50 -7.88 -1.89
CA PHE A 272 10.05 -8.07 -1.98
C PHE A 272 9.29 -6.75 -2.15
N ALA A 273 9.82 -5.63 -1.64
CA ALA A 273 9.32 -4.30 -1.97
C ALA A 273 9.49 -4.00 -3.46
N TYR A 274 10.67 -4.29 -4.03
CA TYR A 274 10.94 -4.14 -5.45
C TYR A 274 10.00 -4.99 -6.31
N ILE A 275 9.78 -6.27 -5.97
CA ILE A 275 8.82 -7.14 -6.67
C ILE A 275 7.40 -6.53 -6.62
N ASN A 276 6.97 -6.06 -5.44
CA ASN A 276 5.64 -5.46 -5.28
C ASN A 276 5.49 -4.14 -6.05
N ASP A 277 6.58 -3.39 -6.24
CA ASP A 277 6.59 -2.11 -6.96
C ASP A 277 6.81 -2.28 -8.47
N ALA A 278 7.40 -3.39 -8.92
CA ALA A 278 7.83 -3.60 -10.30
C ALA A 278 6.70 -3.36 -11.31
N GLU A 279 5.52 -3.97 -11.08
CA GLU A 279 4.38 -3.82 -11.97
C GLU A 279 3.94 -2.35 -12.10
N VAL A 280 3.80 -1.64 -10.97
CA VAL A 280 3.42 -0.23 -10.97
C VAL A 280 4.48 0.64 -11.65
N ALA A 281 5.76 0.40 -11.35
CA ALA A 281 6.87 1.14 -11.92
C ALA A 281 6.95 0.98 -13.44
N TYR A 282 6.85 -0.25 -13.95
CA TYR A 282 6.87 -0.51 -15.40
C TYR A 282 5.63 0.08 -16.09
N PHE A 283 4.44 0.00 -15.49
CA PHE A 283 3.26 0.64 -16.06
C PHE A 283 3.39 2.16 -16.15
N VAL A 284 3.92 2.81 -15.11
CA VAL A 284 4.11 4.27 -15.13
C VAL A 284 5.12 4.66 -16.21
N LEU A 285 6.28 4.00 -16.27
CA LEU A 285 7.35 4.32 -17.22
C LEU A 285 6.94 4.08 -18.69
N GLU A 286 6.34 2.93 -18.98
CA GLU A 286 5.93 2.61 -20.36
C GLU A 286 4.69 3.39 -20.80
N TYR A 287 3.74 3.69 -19.89
CA TYR A 287 2.58 4.50 -20.25
C TYR A 287 2.94 5.97 -20.48
N LEU A 288 3.85 6.55 -19.68
CA LEU A 288 4.40 7.88 -19.96
C LEU A 288 5.08 7.91 -21.33
N SER A 289 5.84 6.88 -21.66
CA SER A 289 6.48 6.75 -22.97
C SER A 289 5.45 6.65 -24.11
N PHE A 290 4.36 5.90 -23.89
CA PHE A 290 3.23 5.78 -24.82
C PHE A 290 2.43 7.09 -25.00
N LEU A 291 2.26 7.88 -23.94
CA LEU A 291 1.63 9.20 -24.02
C LEU A 291 2.53 10.20 -24.77
N LEU A 292 3.84 10.18 -24.49
CA LEU A 292 4.82 11.06 -25.13
C LEU A 292 5.08 10.70 -26.60
N SER A 293 4.80 9.47 -27.03
CA SER A 293 4.89 9.06 -28.44
C SER A 293 3.72 9.56 -29.31
N GLY A 294 2.80 10.37 -28.78
CA GLY A 294 1.77 11.06 -29.57
C GLY A 294 0.59 10.21 -30.03
N ILE A 295 0.41 9.00 -29.48
CA ILE A 295 -0.66 8.06 -29.89
C ILE A 295 -2.00 8.36 -29.17
N VAL A 296 -2.03 9.29 -28.21
CA VAL A 296 -3.26 9.69 -27.49
C VAL A 296 -3.44 11.21 -27.51
N ASN A 297 -4.66 11.63 -27.88
CA ASN A 297 -5.12 13.01 -27.89
C ASN A 297 -4.83 13.72 -26.55
N HIS A 298 -4.25 14.92 -26.63
CA HIS A 298 -3.58 15.68 -25.55
C HIS A 298 -4.45 16.17 -24.38
N SER A 299 -5.64 15.62 -24.15
CA SER A 299 -6.55 16.05 -23.06
C SER A 299 -6.04 15.70 -21.65
N PHE A 300 -4.92 14.98 -21.52
CA PHE A 300 -4.42 14.41 -20.27
C PHE A 300 -3.53 15.35 -19.42
N LEU A 301 -3.07 16.47 -19.97
CA LEU A 301 -2.03 17.32 -19.35
C LEU A 301 -2.55 18.59 -18.67
N HIS A 302 -3.87 18.76 -18.56
CA HIS A 302 -4.46 19.87 -17.79
C HIS A 302 -4.85 19.40 -16.38
N LEU A 303 -3.84 19.18 -15.55
CA LEU A 303 -3.92 19.19 -14.08
C LEU A 303 -2.74 19.98 -13.53
#